data_AF-A0A229TJD6-F1
#
_entry.id   AF-A0A229TJD6-F1
#
_cell.length_a   1.000
_cell.length_b   1.000
_cell.length_c   1.000
_cell.angle_alpha   90.00
_cell.angle_beta   90.00
_cell.angle_gamma   90.00
#
_symmetry.space_group_name_H-M   'P 1'
#
loop_
_entity.id
_entity.type
_entity.pdbx_description
1 polymer ?
#
loop_
_entity_poly.entity_id
_entity_poly.type
_entity_poly.pdbx_seq_one_letter_code
_entity_poly.pdbx_strand_id
1 'polypeptide(L)'
;MSISDWKRTIYAALALPAFLAGPAARRWLARRLLGAEPRGGPAFFAALAAFPFALLIWFLVWRITTFGFFWTEAGAAGSWGGPSLIGAWAVHFFGALGMSVVAMWLLRPLTRWQVRDL
;
A
#
# COMPACT_ATOMS: atom_id res chain seq x y z
N MET A 1 5.00 -12.45 0.32
CA MET A 1 4.64 -11.36 1.24
C MET A 1 4.71 -11.88 2.65
N SER A 2 5.29 -11.12 3.57
CA SER A 2 5.28 -11.43 5.01
C SER A 2 4.31 -10.52 5.78
N ILE A 3 4.04 -10.86 7.04
CA ILE A 3 3.34 -9.96 7.98
C ILE A 3 4.08 -8.61 8.11
N SER A 4 5.42 -8.62 7.99
CA SER A 4 6.21 -7.39 8.04
C SER A 4 6.02 -6.51 6.80
N ASP A 5 5.73 -7.06 5.62
CA ASP A 5 5.39 -6.27 4.43
C ASP A 5 4.06 -5.51 4.63
N TRP A 6 3.04 -6.16 5.19
CA TRP A 6 1.75 -5.53 5.50
C TRP A 6 1.85 -4.41 6.55
N LYS A 7 2.66 -4.60 7.59
CA LYS A 7 2.94 -3.53 8.57
C LYS A 7 3.57 -2.31 7.89
N ARG A 8 4.41 -2.50 6.87
CA ARG A 8 5.03 -1.41 6.11
C ARG A 8 4.02 -0.65 5.25
N THR A 9 3.02 -1.31 4.67
CA THR A 9 1.98 -0.61 3.88
C THR A 9 1.13 0.29 4.77
N ILE A 10 0.74 -0.19 5.95
CA ILE A 10 0.01 0.60 6.96
C ILE A 10 0.88 1.78 7.42
N TYR A 11 2.14 1.51 7.74
CA TYR A 11 3.09 2.56 8.14
C TYR A 11 3.23 3.62 7.05
N ALA A 12 3.45 3.22 5.80
CA ALA A 12 3.63 4.13 4.67
C ALA A 12 2.39 4.99 4.38
N ALA A 13 1.18 4.46 4.58
CA ALA A 13 -0.05 5.23 4.48
C ALA A 13 -0.17 6.30 5.58
N LEU A 14 0.34 6.01 6.78
CA LEU A 14 0.19 6.88 7.96
C LEU A 14 1.40 7.78 8.21
N ALA A 15 2.57 7.49 7.63
CA ALA A 15 3.81 8.20 7.88
C ALA A 15 3.71 9.67 7.50
N LEU A 16 3.17 9.98 6.32
CA LEU A 16 3.01 11.36 5.84
C LEU A 16 2.04 12.17 6.73
N PRO A 17 0.81 11.70 7.06
CA PRO A 17 -0.03 12.34 8.07
C PRO A 17 0.65 12.50 9.43
N ALA A 18 1.45 11.51 9.87
CA ALA A 18 2.17 11.59 11.13
C ALA A 18 3.25 12.70 11.13
N PHE A 19 3.83 13.04 9.98
CA PHE A 19 4.70 14.22 9.86
C PHE A 19 3.97 15.52 10.16
N LEU A 20 2.71 15.65 9.71
CA LEU A 20 1.86 16.81 9.99
C LEU A 20 1.38 16.83 11.45
N ALA A 21 1.12 15.66 12.04
CA ALA A 21 0.68 15.51 13.42
C ALA A 21 1.81 15.65 14.47
N GLY A 22 3.07 15.65 14.04
CA GLY A 22 4.22 15.98 14.89
C GLY A 22 5.04 14.79 15.42
N PRO A 23 6.11 15.07 16.20
CA PRO A 23 7.13 14.07 16.57
C PRO A 23 6.61 12.90 17.41
N ALA A 24 5.60 13.13 18.26
CA ALA A 24 5.00 12.09 19.10
C ALA A 24 4.29 11.02 18.25
N ALA A 25 3.49 11.44 17.27
CA ALA A 25 2.80 10.55 16.34
C ALA A 25 3.79 9.70 15.54
N ARG A 26 4.87 10.31 15.02
CA ARG A 26 5.92 9.61 14.28
C ARG A 26 6.62 8.53 15.10
N ARG A 27 6.99 8.85 16.35
CA ARG A 27 7.64 7.89 17.27
C ARG A 27 6.70 6.75 17.63
N TRP A 28 5.45 7.06 17.96
CA TRP A 28 4.45 6.05 18.26
C TRP A 28 4.26 5.10 17.08
N LEU A 29 4.09 5.64 15.86
CA LEU A 29 3.86 4.87 14.65
C LEU A 29 5.05 3.95 14.33
N ALA A 30 6.27 4.48 14.35
CA ALA A 30 7.49 3.73 14.06
C ALA A 30 7.71 2.59 15.07
N ARG A 31 7.55 2.86 16.37
CA ARG A 31 7.69 1.83 17.40
C ARG A 31 6.60 0.77 17.31
N ARG A 32 5.34 1.19 17.12
CA ARG A 32 4.18 0.29 17.15
C ARG A 32 4.15 -0.67 15.96
N LEU A 33 4.43 -0.17 14.76
CA LEU A 33 4.31 -0.95 13.53
C LEU A 33 5.63 -1.57 13.09
N LEU A 34 6.75 -0.93 13.38
CA LEU A 34 8.05 -1.31 12.85
C LEU A 34 9.06 -1.72 13.92
N GLY A 35 8.80 -1.46 15.20
CA GLY A 35 9.77 -1.71 16.28
C GLY A 35 11.03 -0.85 16.20
N ALA A 36 10.92 0.33 15.57
CA ALA A 36 12.04 1.18 15.19
C ALA A 36 11.84 2.65 15.61
N GLU A 37 12.90 3.45 15.61
CA GLU A 37 12.83 4.88 15.91
C GLU A 37 12.78 5.72 14.61
N PRO A 38 11.98 6.80 14.53
CA PRO A 38 11.87 7.61 13.33
C PRO A 38 13.17 8.40 13.08
N ARG A 39 13.56 8.49 11.80
CA ARG A 39 14.69 9.31 11.35
C ARG A 39 14.25 10.77 11.14
N GLY A 40 15.18 11.72 11.25
CA GLY A 40 14.94 13.17 11.11
C GLY A 40 14.68 13.65 9.67
N GLY A 41 14.95 14.92 9.38
CA GLY A 41 14.61 15.66 8.15
C GLY A 41 14.39 14.86 6.85
N PRO A 42 15.37 14.09 6.34
CA PRO A 42 15.27 13.36 5.07
C PRO A 42 14.13 12.33 5.00
N ALA A 43 13.64 11.85 6.15
CA ALA A 43 12.56 10.88 6.22
C ALA A 43 11.22 11.41 5.67
N PHE A 44 11.03 12.74 5.62
CA PHE A 44 9.82 13.32 5.05
C PHE A 44 9.68 12.98 3.56
N PHE A 45 10.74 13.13 2.77
CA PHE A 45 10.71 12.82 1.34
C PHE A 45 10.50 11.33 1.07
N ALA A 46 11.07 10.47 1.91
CA ALA A 46 10.83 9.04 1.85
C ALA A 46 9.38 8.68 2.20
N ALA A 47 8.76 9.37 3.16
CA ALA A 47 7.33 9.20 3.49
C ALA A 47 6.43 9.70 2.36
N LEU A 48 6.76 10.85 1.77
CA LEU A 48 6.05 11.42 0.62
C LEU A 48 6.10 10.47 -0.59
N ALA A 49 7.26 9.89 -0.88
CA ALA A 49 7.42 8.91 -1.97
C ALA A 49 6.73 7.57 -1.66
N ALA A 50 6.70 7.13 -0.40
CA ALA A 50 6.07 5.87 0.00
C ALA A 50 4.54 5.93 0.00
N PHE A 51 3.97 7.11 0.28
CA PHE A 51 2.53 7.32 0.40
C PHE A 51 1.71 6.84 -0.83
N PRO A 52 2.03 7.22 -2.09
CA PRO A 52 1.26 6.77 -3.25
C PRO A 52 1.31 5.24 -3.45
N PHE A 53 2.42 4.57 -3.13
CA PHE A 53 2.49 3.11 -3.20
C PHE A 53 1.58 2.44 -2.17
N ALA A 54 1.51 2.99 -0.96
CA ALA A 54 0.59 2.49 0.07
C ALA A 54 -0.87 2.67 -0.36
N LEU A 55 -1.23 3.85 -0.88
CA LEU A 55 -2.57 4.11 -1.42
C LEU A 55 -2.92 3.16 -2.56
N LEU A 56 -1.98 2.94 -3.50
CA LEU A 56 -2.18 2.01 -4.62
C LEU A 56 -2.47 0.60 -4.11
N ILE A 57 -1.67 0.09 -3.16
CA ILE A 57 -1.89 -1.25 -2.60
C ILE A 57 -3.29 -1.34 -1.97
N TRP A 58 -3.67 -0.39 -1.13
CA TRP A 58 -4.97 -0.41 -0.46
C TRP A 58 -6.14 -0.22 -1.43
N PHE A 59 -5.97 0.60 -2.47
CA PHE A 59 -6.93 0.72 -3.57
C PHE A 59 -7.10 -0.62 -4.32
N LEU A 60 -6.00 -1.30 -4.67
CA LEU A 60 -6.04 -2.58 -5.36
C LEU A 60 -6.71 -3.66 -4.50
N VAL A 61 -6.37 -3.73 -3.21
CA VAL A 61 -7.02 -4.64 -2.25
C VAL A 61 -8.52 -4.37 -2.22
N TRP A 62 -8.93 -3.11 -2.00
CA TRP A 62 -10.33 -2.73 -1.98
C TRP A 62 -11.04 -3.05 -3.30
N ARG A 63 -10.43 -2.73 -4.45
CA ARG A 63 -11.05 -2.94 -5.76
C ARG A 63 -11.27 -4.42 -6.04
N ILE A 64 -10.31 -5.28 -5.69
CA ILE A 64 -10.43 -6.71 -5.93
C ILE A 64 -11.42 -7.37 -4.97
N THR A 65 -11.45 -6.96 -3.70
CA THR A 65 -12.42 -7.49 -2.72
C THR A 65 -13.84 -7.03 -3.01
N THR A 66 -14.02 -5.83 -3.57
CA THR A 66 -15.33 -5.28 -3.92
C THR A 66 -15.71 -5.47 -5.39
N PHE A 67 -14.92 -6.23 -6.16
CA PHE A 67 -15.03 -6.25 -7.61
C PHE A 67 -16.44 -6.59 -8.11
N GLY A 68 -17.03 -7.64 -7.52
CA GLY A 68 -18.36 -8.12 -7.87
C GLY A 68 -19.49 -7.17 -7.48
N PHE A 69 -19.36 -6.40 -6.40
CA PHE A 69 -20.39 -5.43 -6.00
C PHE A 69 -20.55 -4.29 -7.01
N PHE A 70 -19.48 -3.96 -7.73
CA PHE A 70 -19.47 -2.94 -8.77
C PHE A 70 -19.52 -3.53 -10.19
N TRP A 71 -19.84 -4.82 -10.33
CA TRP A 71 -19.96 -5.46 -11.64
C TRP A 71 -21.27 -5.09 -12.31
N THR A 72 -21.20 -4.72 -13.58
CA THR A 72 -22.37 -4.37 -14.41
C THR A 72 -22.21 -4.98 -15.80
N GLU A 73 -23.32 -5.24 -16.48
CA GLU A 73 -23.28 -5.75 -17.86
C GLU A 73 -22.60 -4.76 -18.82
N ALA A 74 -22.80 -3.46 -18.61
CA ALA A 74 -22.09 -2.42 -19.36
C ALA A 74 -20.56 -2.48 -19.14
N GLY A 75 -20.11 -2.80 -17.92
CA GLY A 75 -18.70 -3.00 -17.61
C GLY A 75 -18.12 -4.30 -18.17
N ALA A 76 -18.95 -5.33 -18.37
CA ALA A 76 -18.53 -6.65 -18.85
C ALA A 76 -18.03 -6.63 -20.30
N ALA A 77 -18.64 -5.82 -21.16
CA ALA A 77 -18.26 -5.74 -22.57
C ALA A 77 -16.84 -5.18 -22.79
N GLY A 78 -16.34 -4.35 -21.86
CA GLY A 78 -15.01 -3.75 -21.92
C GLY A 78 -13.97 -4.40 -21.02
N SER A 79 -14.34 -5.39 -20.20
CA SER A 79 -13.45 -5.96 -19.20
C SER A 79 -12.47 -6.97 -19.78
N TRP A 80 -11.19 -6.81 -19.42
CA TRP A 80 -10.17 -7.83 -19.69
C TRP A 80 -10.49 -9.09 -18.88
N GLY A 81 -10.42 -10.26 -19.52
CA GLY A 81 -10.87 -11.54 -18.94
C GLY A 81 -12.25 -12.00 -19.41
N GLY A 82 -12.85 -11.28 -20.35
CA GLY A 82 -14.10 -11.66 -21.01
C GLY A 82 -15.35 -11.17 -20.28
N PRO A 83 -16.55 -11.49 -20.80
CA PRO A 83 -17.81 -10.94 -20.30
C PRO A 83 -18.31 -11.61 -19.00
N SER A 84 -17.59 -12.61 -18.48
CA SER A 84 -17.95 -13.27 -17.22
C SER A 84 -17.30 -12.54 -16.05
N LEU A 85 -18.07 -12.39 -14.96
CA LEU A 85 -17.57 -11.80 -13.71
C LEU A 85 -16.31 -12.53 -13.22
N ILE A 86 -16.30 -13.87 -13.23
CA ILE A 86 -15.19 -14.67 -12.73
C ILE A 86 -13.95 -14.51 -13.61
N GLY A 87 -14.11 -14.54 -14.94
CA GLY A 87 -12.99 -14.37 -15.86
C GLY A 87 -12.36 -12.99 -15.76
N ALA A 88 -13.19 -11.94 -15.72
CA ALA A 88 -12.73 -10.58 -15.52
C ALA A 88 -12.05 -10.42 -14.15
N TRP A 89 -12.66 -10.91 -13.08
CA TRP A 89 -12.08 -10.85 -11.74
C TRP A 89 -10.71 -11.53 -11.69
N ALA A 90 -10.54 -12.71 -12.27
CA ALA A 90 -9.29 -13.46 -12.25
C ALA A 90 -8.14 -12.67 -12.89
N VAL A 91 -8.36 -12.09 -14.08
CA VAL A 91 -7.35 -11.27 -14.77
C VAL A 91 -6.95 -10.07 -13.92
N HIS A 92 -7.93 -9.35 -13.37
CA HIS A 92 -7.66 -8.17 -12.55
C HIS A 92 -7.01 -8.54 -11.20
N PHE A 93 -7.38 -9.68 -10.61
CA PHE A 93 -6.76 -10.21 -9.40
C PHE A 93 -5.26 -10.43 -9.60
N PHE A 94 -4.86 -11.11 -10.67
CA PHE A 94 -3.44 -11.35 -10.94
C PHE A 94 -2.69 -10.05 -11.30
N GLY A 95 -3.33 -9.13 -12.04
CA GLY A 95 -2.76 -7.80 -12.29
C GLY A 95 -2.53 -7.02 -10.98
N ALA A 96 -3.55 -6.95 -10.13
CA ALA A 96 -3.48 -6.29 -8.83
C ALA A 96 -2.44 -6.94 -7.91
N LEU A 97 -2.34 -8.27 -7.92
CA LEU A 97 -1.34 -9.02 -7.14
C LEU A 97 0.08 -8.68 -7.61
N GLY A 98 0.34 -8.70 -8.92
CA GLY A 98 1.63 -8.34 -9.49
C GLY A 98 2.05 -6.92 -9.14
N MET A 99 1.15 -5.94 -9.32
CA MET A 99 1.39 -4.55 -8.96
C MET A 99 1.62 -4.37 -7.45
N SER A 100 0.85 -5.07 -6.61
CA SER A 100 1.00 -5.02 -5.15
C SER A 100 2.35 -5.57 -4.69
N VAL A 101 2.83 -6.67 -5.29
CA VAL A 101 4.16 -7.23 -4.99
C VAL A 101 5.26 -6.23 -5.32
N VAL A 102 5.21 -5.61 -6.50
CA VAL A 102 6.20 -4.59 -6.91
C VAL A 102 6.16 -3.38 -5.98
N ALA A 103 4.97 -2.86 -5.67
CA ALA A 103 4.79 -1.74 -4.76
C ALA A 103 5.32 -2.06 -3.35
N MET A 104 5.01 -3.24 -2.79
CA MET A 104 5.53 -3.67 -1.49
C MET A 104 7.06 -3.83 -1.50
N TRP A 105 7.63 -4.30 -2.60
CA TRP A 105 9.09 -4.39 -2.75
C TRP A 105 9.73 -2.99 -2.71
N LEU A 106 9.17 -2.00 -3.40
CA LEU A 106 9.63 -0.61 -3.38
C LEU A 106 9.46 0.06 -2.01
N LEU A 107 8.44 -0.32 -1.23
CA LEU A 107 8.26 0.21 0.13
C LEU A 107 9.39 -0.20 1.09
N ARG A 108 10.07 -1.32 0.87
CA ARG A 108 11.15 -1.79 1.77
C ARG A 108 12.29 -0.78 1.94
N PRO A 109 12.98 -0.32 0.88
CA PRO A 109 14.01 0.70 1.01
C PRO A 109 13.45 2.05 1.49
N LEU A 110 12.26 2.45 1.03
CA LEU A 110 11.65 3.72 1.44
C LEU A 110 11.33 3.76 2.93
N THR A 111 10.83 2.67 3.51
CA THR A 111 10.62 2.57 4.96
C THR A 111 11.94 2.57 5.72
N ARG A 112 12.99 1.90 5.21
CA ARG A 112 14.33 1.93 5.84
C ARG A 112 14.93 3.34 5.89
N TRP A 113 14.63 4.20 4.91
CA TRP A 113 15.06 5.59 4.94
C TRP A 113 14.27 6.46 5.94
N GLN A 114 13.10 6.01 6.38
CA GLN A 114 12.24 6.74 7.32
C GLN A 114 12.58 6.47 8.80
N VAL A 115 13.28 5.38 9.11
CA VAL A 115 13.56 4.97 10.49
C VAL A 115 15.04 4.62 10.70
N ARG A 116 15.41 4.39 11.96
CA ARG A 116 16.68 3.82 12.41
C ARG A 116 16.41 2.40 12.92
N ASP A 117 17.39 1.51 12.80
CA ASP A 117 17.38 0.17 13.44
C ASP A 117 16.36 -0.83 12.87
N LEU A 118 16.19 -0.86 11.53
CA LEU A 118 15.17 -1.63 10.82
C LEU A 118 15.71 -2.67 9.83
#